data_AF-A0A448WP72-F1
#
_entry.id   AF-A0A448WP72-F1
#
_cell.length_a   1.000
_cell.length_b   1.000
_cell.length_c   1.000
_cell.angle_alpha   90.00
_cell.angle_beta   90.00
_cell.angle_gamma   90.00
#
_symmetry.space_group_name_H-M   'P 1'
#
loop_
_entity.id
_entity.type
_entity.pdbx_description
1 polymer ?
#
loop_
_entity_poly.entity_id
_entity_poly.type
_entity_poly.pdbx_seq_one_letter_code
_entity_poly.pdbx_strand_id
1 'polypeptide(L)'
;MCDTLKEGLIQECVTWRHEFGKAVNQRCAREMDEVLEFFDNMMKRLSRPIKDLDDVRMHMAALAELREAEIRLDLMIGPIEEAYAMLGRYELYFNDGNAERVDALAYGYSKLRSQARQVQDHLLGIQPQFEGELIGGVRDFLAQVDTFAKDYFAK
;
A
#
# COMPACT_ATOMS: atom_id res chain seq x y z
N MET A 1 -15.56 -34.34 -43.71
CA MET A 1 -16.76 -33.98 -42.92
C MET A 1 -16.50 -34.15 -41.41
N CYS A 2 -15.95 -35.29 -40.95
CA CYS A 2 -15.52 -35.45 -39.55
C CYS A 2 -14.33 -34.53 -39.18
N ASP A 3 -13.35 -34.38 -40.09
CA ASP A 3 -12.18 -33.53 -39.85
C ASP A 3 -12.54 -32.03 -39.74
N THR A 4 -13.46 -31.56 -40.58
CA THR A 4 -13.98 -30.18 -40.54
C THR A 4 -14.68 -29.85 -39.23
N LEU A 5 -15.44 -30.81 -38.67
CA LEU A 5 -16.09 -30.63 -37.37
C LEU A 5 -15.05 -30.60 -36.23
N LYS A 6 -14.04 -31.49 -36.29
CA LYS A 6 -12.94 -31.53 -35.34
C LYS A 6 -12.13 -30.23 -35.34
N GLU A 7 -11.79 -29.71 -36.52
CA GLU A 7 -11.09 -28.44 -36.68
C GLU A 7 -11.91 -27.26 -36.14
N GLY A 8 -13.22 -27.22 -36.44
CA GLY A 8 -14.13 -26.21 -35.89
C GLY A 8 -14.17 -26.23 -34.36
N LEU A 9 -14.27 -27.41 -33.75
CA LEU A 9 -14.25 -27.55 -32.29
C LEU A 9 -12.91 -27.12 -31.67
N ILE A 10 -11.78 -27.44 -32.30
CA ILE A 10 -10.46 -27.00 -31.84
C ILE A 10 -10.35 -25.48 -31.89
N GLN A 11 -10.81 -24.86 -32.98
CA GLN A 11 -10.77 -23.40 -33.14
C GLN A 11 -11.61 -22.70 -32.09
N GLU A 12 -12.81 -23.22 -31.80
CA GLU A 12 -13.64 -22.71 -30.70
C GLU A 12 -12.91 -22.81 -29.35
N CYS A 13 -12.35 -23.97 -29.01
CA CYS A 13 -11.58 -24.13 -27.77
C CYS A 13 -10.42 -23.11 -27.64
N VAL A 14 -9.73 -22.82 -28.75
CA VAL A 14 -8.64 -21.82 -28.76
C VAL A 14 -9.20 -20.41 -28.52
N THR A 15 -10.31 -20.06 -29.18
CA THR A 15 -10.99 -18.77 -28.97
C THR A 15 -11.43 -18.60 -27.52
N TRP A 16 -12.11 -19.60 -26.95
CA TRP A 16 -12.58 -19.55 -25.55
C TRP A 16 -11.42 -19.46 -24.56
N ARG A 17 -10.32 -20.18 -24.80
CA ARG A 17 -9.11 -20.08 -23.98
C ARG A 17 -8.53 -18.66 -24.01
N HIS A 18 -8.47 -18.04 -25.19
CA HIS A 18 -7.97 -16.67 -25.32
C HIS A 18 -8.88 -15.66 -24.61
N GLU A 19 -10.20 -15.73 -24.82
CA GLU A 19 -11.16 -14.83 -24.17
C GLU A 19 -11.16 -14.99 -22.63
N PHE A 20 -11.05 -16.23 -22.14
CA PHE A 20 -10.89 -16.48 -20.70
C PHE A 20 -9.60 -15.86 -20.16
N GLY A 21 -8.47 -16.07 -20.86
CA GLY A 21 -7.19 -15.45 -20.48
C GLY A 21 -7.26 -13.94 -20.44
N LYS A 22 -7.94 -13.33 -21.41
CA LYS A 22 -8.17 -11.88 -21.47
C LYS A 22 -8.99 -11.39 -20.29
N ALA A 23 -10.03 -12.12 -19.89
CA ALA A 23 -10.84 -11.77 -18.72
C ALA A 23 -10.04 -11.87 -17.41
N VAL A 24 -9.19 -12.90 -17.27
CA VAL A 24 -8.27 -13.04 -16.13
C VAL A 24 -7.29 -11.86 -16.10
N ASN A 25 -6.63 -11.57 -17.21
CA ASN A 25 -5.68 -10.46 -17.35
C ASN A 25 -6.32 -9.12 -16.94
N GLN A 26 -7.52 -8.81 -17.45
CA GLN A 26 -8.25 -7.59 -17.10
C GLN A 26 -8.64 -7.52 -15.63
N ARG A 27 -8.98 -8.66 -15.01
CA ARG A 27 -9.28 -8.71 -13.57
C ARG A 27 -8.04 -8.44 -12.75
N CYS A 28 -6.95 -9.15 -13.01
CA CYS A 28 -5.70 -9.00 -12.28
C CYS A 28 -5.10 -7.61 -12.47
N ALA A 29 -5.26 -6.98 -13.64
CA ALA A 29 -4.84 -5.60 -13.86
C ALA A 29 -5.54 -4.61 -12.91
N ARG A 30 -6.86 -4.76 -12.71
CA ARG A 30 -7.61 -3.91 -11.75
C ARG A 30 -7.18 -4.13 -10.30
N GLU A 31 -7.02 -5.39 -9.90
CA GLU A 31 -6.56 -5.74 -8.55
C GLU A 31 -5.13 -5.22 -8.30
N MET A 32 -4.27 -5.28 -9.32
CA MET A 32 -2.92 -4.73 -9.30
C MET A 32 -2.92 -3.20 -9.19
N ASP A 33 -3.78 -2.51 -9.94
CA ASP A 33 -3.92 -1.05 -9.85
C ASP A 33 -4.28 -0.61 -8.42
N GLU A 34 -5.23 -1.31 -7.77
CA GLU A 34 -5.61 -1.05 -6.37
C GLU A 34 -4.43 -1.22 -5.39
N VAL A 35 -3.65 -2.30 -5.56
CA VAL A 35 -2.47 -2.57 -4.72
C VAL A 35 -1.38 -1.51 -4.92
N LEU A 36 -1.10 -1.14 -6.18
CA LEU A 36 -0.08 -0.14 -6.50
C LEU A 36 -0.47 1.25 -6.01
N GLU A 37 -1.75 1.64 -6.15
CA GLU A 37 -2.26 2.90 -5.61
C GLU A 37 -2.11 2.95 -4.08
N PHE A 38 -2.40 1.85 -3.40
CA PHE A 38 -2.18 1.74 -1.95
C PHE A 38 -0.71 1.92 -1.60
N PHE A 39 0.21 1.29 -2.34
CA PHE A 39 1.65 1.43 -2.11
C PHE A 39 2.11 2.88 -2.27
N ASP A 40 1.69 3.54 -3.35
CA ASP A 40 2.06 4.93 -3.62
C ASP A 40 1.54 5.89 -2.55
N ASN A 41 0.30 5.69 -2.06
CA ASN A 41 -0.28 6.47 -0.98
C ASN A 41 0.52 6.30 0.32
N MET A 42 0.77 5.05 0.72
CA MET A 42 1.53 4.76 1.94
C MET A 42 2.96 5.30 1.86
N MET A 43 3.65 5.11 0.72
CA MET A 43 5.00 5.62 0.53
C MET A 43 5.06 7.15 0.64
N LYS A 44 4.11 7.88 0.06
CA LYS A 44 4.03 9.35 0.15
C LYS A 44 3.86 9.80 1.60
N ARG A 45 2.99 9.15 2.37
CA ARG A 45 2.74 9.48 3.78
C ARG A 45 3.94 9.17 4.66
N LEU A 46 4.55 7.99 4.48
CA LEU A 46 5.71 7.54 5.27
C LEU A 46 7.02 8.25 4.90
N SER A 47 7.07 8.96 3.77
CA SER A 47 8.25 9.73 3.32
C SER A 47 8.22 11.19 3.75
N ARG A 48 7.13 11.65 4.39
CA ARG A 48 7.03 13.02 4.90
C ARG A 48 8.05 13.21 6.05
N PRO A 49 8.76 14.35 6.12
CA PRO A 49 9.63 14.64 7.25
C PRO A 49 8.81 14.93 8.51
N ILE A 50 9.26 14.43 9.66
CA ILE A 50 8.65 14.69 10.97
C ILE A 50 9.22 15.98 11.54
N LYS A 51 8.36 16.97 11.78
CA LYS A 51 8.73 18.27 12.37
C LYS A 51 8.03 18.52 13.70
N ASP A 52 6.82 18.02 13.86
CA ASP A 52 6.00 18.23 15.04
C ASP A 52 5.19 16.96 15.43
N LEU A 53 4.40 17.08 16.50
CA LEU A 53 3.54 16.00 16.98
C LEU A 53 2.41 15.64 16.01
N ASP A 54 1.99 16.55 15.13
CA ASP A 54 0.98 16.24 14.12
C ASP A 54 1.57 15.30 13.06
N ASP A 55 2.81 15.56 12.64
CA ASP A 55 3.55 14.63 11.77
C ASP A 55 3.71 13.26 12.43
N VAL A 56 4.12 13.20 13.72
CA VAL A 56 4.20 11.94 14.47
C VAL A 56 2.87 11.17 14.42
N ARG A 57 1.75 11.85 14.67
CA ARG A 57 0.41 11.27 14.62
C ARG A 57 0.06 10.74 13.22
N MET A 58 0.38 11.48 12.16
CA MET A 58 0.15 11.07 10.77
C MET A 58 0.95 9.82 10.40
N HIS A 59 2.22 9.74 10.80
CA HIS A 59 3.05 8.56 10.56
C HIS A 59 2.53 7.33 11.32
N MET A 60 2.18 7.49 12.60
CA MET A 60 1.60 6.40 13.40
C MET A 60 0.28 5.89 12.80
N ALA A 61 -0.57 6.78 12.31
CA ALA A 61 -1.81 6.39 11.62
C ALA A 61 -1.52 5.62 10.31
N ALA A 62 -0.54 6.05 9.52
CA ALA A 62 -0.13 5.34 8.30
C ALA A 62 0.43 3.95 8.59
N LEU A 63 1.24 3.80 9.65
CA LEU A 63 1.77 2.51 10.07
C LEU A 63 0.67 1.56 10.56
N ALA A 64 -0.33 2.08 11.30
CA ALA A 64 -1.48 1.29 11.74
C ALA A 64 -2.32 0.80 10.55
N GLU A 65 -2.63 1.69 9.60
CA GLU A 65 -3.37 1.35 8.38
C GLU A 65 -2.64 0.30 7.53
N LEU A 66 -1.31 0.43 7.37
CA LEU A 66 -0.51 -0.56 6.66
C LEU A 66 -0.60 -1.94 7.33
N ARG A 67 -0.54 -1.97 8.67
CA ARG A 67 -0.63 -3.21 9.45
C ARG A 67 -2.01 -3.87 9.32
N GLU A 68 -3.08 -3.09 9.30
CA GLU A 68 -4.45 -3.59 9.10
C GLU A 68 -4.65 -4.13 7.67
N ALA A 69 -4.04 -3.47 6.68
CA ALA A 69 -4.11 -3.87 5.28
C ALA A 69 -3.21 -5.06 4.92
N GLU A 70 -2.25 -5.44 5.78
CA GLU A 70 -1.18 -6.39 5.46
C GLU A 70 -1.71 -7.73 4.95
N ILE A 71 -2.66 -8.32 5.70
CA ILE A 71 -3.28 -9.60 5.33
C ILE A 71 -4.02 -9.49 3.99
N ARG A 72 -4.74 -8.39 3.76
CA ARG A 72 -5.46 -8.17 2.50
C ARG A 72 -4.49 -8.09 1.32
N LEU A 73 -3.38 -7.37 1.48
CA LEU A 73 -2.36 -7.23 0.43
C LEU A 73 -1.73 -8.57 0.08
N ASP A 74 -1.33 -9.36 1.09
CA ASP A 74 -0.78 -10.71 0.88
C ASP A 74 -1.80 -11.62 0.15
N LEU A 75 -3.09 -11.52 0.49
CA LEU A 75 -4.17 -12.27 -0.17
C LEU A 75 -4.49 -11.81 -1.60
N MET A 76 -4.06 -10.61 -2.01
CA MET A 76 -4.25 -10.09 -3.37
C MET A 76 -3.03 -10.36 -4.26
N ILE A 77 -1.83 -10.14 -3.76
CA ILE A 77 -0.59 -10.22 -4.55
C ILE A 77 -0.34 -11.66 -5.04
N GLY A 78 -0.47 -12.65 -4.14
CA GLY A 78 -0.21 -14.06 -4.48
C GLY A 78 -1.07 -14.56 -5.66
N PRO A 79 -2.41 -14.41 -5.61
CA PRO A 79 -3.28 -14.80 -6.72
C PRO A 79 -2.99 -14.07 -8.04
N ILE A 80 -2.55 -12.80 -8.00
CA ILE A 80 -2.15 -12.07 -9.21
C ILE A 80 -0.92 -12.73 -9.83
N GLU A 81 0.12 -13.00 -9.03
CA GLU A 81 1.35 -13.67 -9.48
C GLU A 81 1.05 -15.05 -10.07
N GLU A 82 0.23 -15.85 -9.38
CA GLU A 82 -0.19 -17.17 -9.84
C GLU A 82 -1.00 -17.11 -11.15
N ALA A 83 -1.89 -16.11 -11.29
CA ALA A 83 -2.68 -15.92 -12.51
C ALA A 83 -1.80 -15.61 -13.72
N TYR A 84 -0.82 -14.70 -13.59
CA TYR A 84 0.11 -14.40 -14.69
C TYR A 84 1.06 -15.55 -14.98
N ALA A 85 1.49 -16.30 -13.97
CA ALA A 85 2.24 -17.54 -14.18
C ALA A 85 1.42 -18.58 -14.96
N MET A 86 0.11 -18.69 -14.69
CA MET A 86 -0.81 -19.56 -15.42
C MET A 86 -1.00 -19.10 -16.86
N LEU A 87 -1.20 -17.80 -17.12
CA LEU A 87 -1.29 -17.25 -18.48
C LEU A 87 -0.02 -17.57 -19.29
N GLY A 88 1.16 -17.38 -18.70
CA GLY A 88 2.44 -17.71 -19.32
C GLY A 88 2.58 -19.20 -19.66
N ARG A 89 2.14 -20.11 -18.77
CA ARG A 89 2.16 -21.56 -19.03
C ARG A 89 1.31 -21.99 -20.23
N TYR A 90 0.23 -21.26 -20.53
CA TYR A 90 -0.63 -21.51 -21.70
C TYR A 90 -0.28 -20.64 -22.91
N GLU A 91 0.86 -19.94 -22.88
CA GLU A 91 1.34 -19.06 -23.95
C GLU A 91 0.35 -17.95 -24.32
N LEU A 92 -0.41 -17.48 -23.32
CA LEU A 92 -1.37 -16.38 -23.47
C LEU A 92 -0.69 -15.06 -23.10
N TYR A 93 -0.21 -14.35 -24.11
CA TYR A 93 0.47 -13.06 -23.96
C TYR A 93 -0.42 -11.89 -24.38
N PHE A 94 -0.37 -10.83 -23.58
CA PHE A 94 -1.09 -9.57 -23.83
C PHE A 94 -0.07 -8.42 -23.84
N ASN A 95 -0.08 -7.61 -24.90
CA ASN A 95 0.87 -6.49 -25.07
C ASN A 95 0.36 -5.22 -24.37
N ASP A 96 -0.07 -5.33 -23.12
CA ASP A 96 -0.59 -4.23 -22.31
C ASP A 96 0.35 -3.80 -21.18
N GLY A 97 1.50 -4.47 -21.05
CA GLY A 97 2.52 -4.17 -20.04
C GLY A 97 2.19 -4.70 -18.64
N ASN A 98 1.08 -5.42 -18.46
CA ASN A 98 0.68 -5.86 -17.12
C ASN A 98 1.55 -6.99 -16.57
N ALA A 99 2.10 -7.85 -17.45
CA ALA A 99 3.00 -8.92 -17.04
C ALA A 99 4.28 -8.37 -16.38
N GLU A 100 4.87 -7.31 -16.95
CA GLU A 100 6.04 -6.63 -16.39
C GLU A 100 5.73 -5.91 -15.07
N ARG A 101 4.49 -5.47 -14.88
CA ARG A 101 4.03 -4.81 -13.65
C ARG A 101 3.85 -5.79 -12.49
N VAL A 102 3.69 -7.09 -12.74
CA VAL A 102 3.63 -8.11 -11.68
C VAL A 102 4.93 -8.14 -10.89
N ASP A 103 6.08 -8.13 -11.55
CA ASP A 103 7.39 -8.10 -10.87
C ASP A 103 7.57 -6.84 -10.01
N ALA A 104 6.95 -5.72 -10.43
CA ALA A 104 6.97 -4.48 -9.68
C ALA A 104 6.13 -4.56 -8.38
N LEU A 105 5.15 -5.46 -8.26
CA LEU A 105 4.36 -5.64 -7.04
C LEU A 105 5.21 -6.16 -5.89
N ALA A 106 5.92 -7.26 -6.10
CA ALA A 106 6.77 -7.87 -5.06
C ALA A 106 7.87 -6.89 -4.61
N TYR A 107 8.51 -6.21 -5.56
CA TYR A 107 9.52 -5.19 -5.27
C TYR A 107 8.92 -4.00 -4.51
N GLY A 108 7.79 -3.47 -4.98
CA GLY A 108 7.10 -2.33 -4.37
C GLY A 108 6.67 -2.62 -2.94
N TYR A 109 6.17 -3.84 -2.68
CA TYR A 109 5.74 -4.23 -1.36
C TYR A 109 6.89 -4.41 -0.38
N SER A 110 7.98 -5.05 -0.82
CA SER A 110 9.22 -5.16 -0.03
C SER A 110 9.79 -3.79 0.32
N LYS A 111 9.80 -2.87 -0.65
CA LYS A 111 10.23 -1.48 -0.44
C LYS A 111 9.35 -0.76 0.57
N LEU A 112 8.02 -0.92 0.50
CA LEU A 112 7.08 -0.33 1.45
C LEU A 112 7.29 -0.85 2.87
N ARG A 113 7.46 -2.17 3.05
CA ARG A 113 7.77 -2.79 4.35
C ARG A 113 9.08 -2.25 4.93
N SER A 114 10.11 -2.09 4.09
CA SER A 114 11.39 -1.50 4.51
C SER A 114 11.23 -0.05 4.98
N GLN A 115 10.52 0.79 4.21
CA GLN A 115 10.24 2.18 4.59
C GLN A 115 9.45 2.25 5.90
N ALA A 116 8.42 1.43 6.07
CA ALA A 116 7.62 1.39 7.29
C ALA A 116 8.47 1.06 8.52
N ARG A 117 9.38 0.09 8.40
CA ARG A 117 10.33 -0.26 9.47
C ARG A 117 11.26 0.90 9.81
N GLN A 118 11.83 1.57 8.81
CA GLN A 118 12.71 2.73 9.04
C GLN A 118 11.98 3.87 9.75
N VAL A 119 10.72 4.15 9.36
CA VAL A 119 9.89 5.16 10.04
C VAL A 119 9.61 4.75 11.48
N GLN A 120 9.29 3.48 11.73
CA GLN A 120 9.06 2.98 13.09
C GLN A 120 10.30 3.14 13.97
N ASP A 121 11.47 2.76 13.46
CA ASP A 121 12.75 2.90 14.18
C ASP A 121 13.08 4.39 14.45
N HIS A 122 12.80 5.27 13.48
CA HIS A 122 12.97 6.71 13.64
C HIS A 122 12.04 7.30 14.71
N LEU A 123 10.76 6.91 14.71
CA LEU A 123 9.77 7.33 15.71
C LEU A 123 10.21 6.94 17.13
N LEU A 124 10.73 5.73 17.32
CA LEU A 124 11.29 5.30 18.61
C LEU A 124 12.49 6.16 19.05
N GLY A 125 13.32 6.60 18.10
CA GLY A 125 14.47 7.46 18.38
C GLY A 125 14.09 8.87 18.81
N ILE A 126 13.07 9.47 18.20
CA ILE A 126 12.65 10.86 18.50
C ILE A 126 11.65 10.95 19.67
N GLN A 127 10.99 9.84 20.02
CA GLN A 127 9.96 9.79 21.05
C GLN A 127 10.36 10.48 22.38
N PRO A 128 11.55 10.21 22.97
CA PRO A 128 11.92 10.84 24.25
C PRO A 128 12.04 12.36 24.17
N GLN A 129 12.49 12.89 23.04
CA GLN A 129 12.60 14.33 22.82
C GLN A 129 11.21 14.98 22.77
N PHE A 130 10.33 14.45 21.92
CA PHE A 130 8.98 14.97 21.76
C PHE A 130 8.15 14.86 23.05
N GLU A 131 8.34 13.79 23.82
CA GLU A 131 7.72 13.63 25.13
C GLU A 131 8.20 14.71 26.11
N GLY A 132 9.51 14.96 26.18
CA GLY A 132 10.08 16.00 27.03
C GLY A 132 9.59 17.41 26.66
N GLU A 133 9.60 17.74 25.36
CA GLU A 133 9.09 19.01 24.83
C GLU A 133 7.60 19.20 25.14
N LEU A 134 6.79 18.15 24.99
CA LEU A 134 5.36 18.19 25.29
C LEU A 134 5.10 18.42 26.78
N ILE A 135 5.77 17.66 27.66
CA ILE A 135 5.61 17.81 29.11
C ILE A 135 6.05 19.21 29.55
N GLY A 136 7.18 19.70 29.03
CA GLY A 136 7.66 21.06 29.30
C GLY A 136 6.66 22.13 28.85
N GLY A 137 6.18 22.03 27.61
CA GLY A 137 5.21 22.97 27.05
C GLY A 137 3.88 22.99 27.83
N VAL A 138 3.38 21.83 28.26
CA VAL A 138 2.17 21.75 29.10
C VAL A 138 2.39 22.42 30.45
N ARG A 139 3.54 22.20 31.09
CA ARG A 139 3.86 22.84 32.38
C ARG A 139 3.90 24.35 32.25
N ASP A 140 4.55 24.86 31.21
CA ASP A 140 4.68 26.29 30.98
C ASP A 140 3.32 26.92 30.62
N PHE A 141 2.49 26.22 29.85
CA PHE A 141 1.11 26.64 29.57
C PHE A 141 0.27 26.75 30.85
N LEU A 142 0.35 25.77 31.76
CA LEU A 142 -0.37 25.83 33.04
C LEU A 142 0.05 27.04 33.89
N ALA A 143 1.34 27.36 33.94
CA ALA A 143 1.85 28.53 34.65
C ALA A 143 1.35 29.85 34.01
N GLN A 144 1.30 29.91 32.67
CA GLN A 144 0.75 31.06 31.95
C GLN A 144 -0.75 31.23 32.22
N VAL A 145 -1.53 30.15 32.26
CA VAL A 145 -2.96 30.18 32.58
C VAL A 145 -3.20 30.68 34.02
N ASP A 146 -2.41 30.22 34.99
CA ASP A 146 -2.51 30.68 36.38
C ASP A 146 -2.17 32.18 36.51
N THR A 147 -1.12 32.62 35.83
CA THR A 147 -0.72 34.04 35.79
C THR A 147 -1.83 34.89 35.14
N PHE A 148 -2.35 34.45 34.00
CA PHE A 148 -3.45 35.11 33.30
C PHE A 148 -4.70 35.22 34.17
N ALA A 149 -5.07 34.15 34.88
CA ALA A 149 -6.22 34.16 35.77
C ALA A 149 -6.04 35.18 36.91
N LYS A 150 -4.86 35.20 37.54
CA LYS A 150 -4.53 36.19 38.59
C LYS A 150 -4.63 37.62 38.07
N ASP A 151 -4.05 37.90 36.90
CA ASP A 151 -4.09 39.24 36.28
C ASP A 151 -5.51 39.66 35.89
N TYR A 152 -6.34 38.71 35.44
CA TYR A 152 -7.74 38.96 35.08
C TYR A 152 -8.59 39.31 36.30
N PHE A 153 -8.44 38.59 37.42
CA PHE A 153 -9.19 38.85 38.65
C PHE A 153 -8.62 39.99 39.51
N ALA A 154 -7.41 40.46 39.24
CA ALA A 154 -6.81 41.63 39.87
C ALA A 154 -7.27 42.97 39.26
N LYS A 155 -8.02 42.93 38.15
CA LYS A 155 -8.73 44.06 37.53
C LYS A 155 -10.21 44.04 37.90
#